data_AF-A0A3N0YMD5-F1
#
_entry.id   AF-A0A3N0YMD5-F1
#
_cell.length_a   1.000
_cell.length_b   1.000
_cell.length_c   1.000
_cell.angle_alpha   90.00
_cell.angle_beta   90.00
_cell.angle_gamma   90.00
#
_symmetry.space_group_name_H-M   'P 1'
#
loop_
_entity.id
_entity.type
_entity.pdbx_description
1 polymer ?
#
loop_
_entity_poly.entity_id
_entity_poly.type
_entity_poly.pdbx_seq_one_letter_code
_entity_poly.pdbx_strand_id
1 'polypeptide(L)'
;MIGCKDVMAFLPNSSHMRYELRRRWCSPWCSPPQVNMFNLMSNCCSWVSKLQQPLRKITVLVVGLDKAGKTSCVRGMLRVPPGDVGPTHGCVRTELKLENYLVNMLDMGGAPEVRGSWREHYGEAHGIIFVVDSSDRQRMKEVKEALVDLLKHPRVAGKPLLVLANKQDKINALLGNELIEILSLEKLVNQSRSLCHIEPCSASMDLRRWSDRKTLRGLRWLLRAVCLDYPDLCARVMRDGKRPLGPEEKERRGKIEKSRNKSKEERLATIKGHSKMCSFITQHNATDVAIGMLTAGMSTRAVTRELNVHFSTISRLQRRFREFGSTSSWPHNRRPCVTTPAHDLYIQHLHLQDRLRPATRTAAATIDLHNQRISAQTVSNCLRKAHLHARRPHRGFDLTAVRRRNRLEWANAHIRWRLALWRGVLFTDESRFSLYRADGRQRVWRRVGEQFADVNVVDRVAHGGSAVYAENIPVLARPAYSTDMSPTEHVWDALDRCIGQRVPVPANIQQLRTAIEEEWTNIPQATINNLINSMRRRCVALREANGGHTRY
;
A
#
# COMPACT_ATOMS: atom_id res chain seq x y z
N MET A 1 5.43 16.53 35.19
CA MET A 1 4.84 15.58 34.21
C MET A 1 4.80 16.27 32.86
N ILE A 2 5.32 15.67 31.78
CA ILE A 2 4.97 16.05 30.39
C ILE A 2 4.93 14.76 29.56
N GLY A 3 3.79 14.09 29.57
CA GLY A 3 3.48 12.92 28.74
C GLY A 3 2.10 13.09 28.11
N CYS A 4 1.79 14.32 27.72
CA CYS A 4 0.43 14.77 27.47
C CYS A 4 -0.10 14.27 26.12
N LYS A 5 -1.37 13.86 26.07
CA LYS A 5 -2.05 13.37 24.85
C LYS A 5 -2.57 14.54 23.98
N ASP A 6 -1.82 15.63 23.89
CA ASP A 6 -2.36 16.92 23.50
C ASP A 6 -2.63 17.05 21.99
N VAL A 7 -3.89 17.33 21.66
CA VAL A 7 -4.41 17.81 20.38
C VAL A 7 -4.12 16.92 19.16
N MET A 8 -5.04 15.98 18.92
CA MET A 8 -5.25 15.34 17.62
C MET A 8 -5.94 16.33 16.66
N ALA A 9 -5.19 16.96 15.76
CA ALA A 9 -5.74 17.93 14.80
C ALA A 9 -6.27 17.25 13.52
N PHE A 10 -7.42 17.71 13.05
CA PHE A 10 -8.06 17.23 11.82
C PHE A 10 -7.77 18.19 10.65
N LEU A 11 -7.28 17.63 9.54
CA LEU A 11 -7.28 18.31 8.25
C LEU A 11 -8.53 17.91 7.45
N PRO A 12 -9.51 18.81 7.24
CA PRO A 12 -10.68 18.51 6.43
C PRO A 12 -10.32 18.55 4.93
N ASN A 13 -10.31 17.38 4.27
CA ASN A 13 -10.98 17.14 2.99
C ASN A 13 -10.76 15.71 2.45
N SER A 14 -11.66 15.27 1.57
CA SER A 14 -11.53 14.12 0.66
C SER A 14 -11.21 12.73 1.27
N SER A 15 -12.26 12.02 1.71
CA SER A 15 -12.32 10.55 1.92
C SER A 15 -11.39 9.90 2.96
N HIS A 16 -10.34 10.57 3.44
CA HIS A 16 -9.33 10.04 4.34
C HIS A 16 -8.98 11.07 5.40
N MET A 17 -9.17 10.74 6.68
CA MET A 17 -8.70 11.59 7.77
C MET A 17 -7.18 11.46 7.91
N ARG A 18 -6.50 12.61 7.84
CA ARG A 18 -5.12 12.78 8.29
C ARG A 18 -5.13 13.41 9.67
N TYR A 19 -4.14 13.04 10.47
CA TYR A 19 -3.99 13.47 11.85
C TYR A 19 -2.62 14.12 12.03
N GLU A 20 -2.60 15.32 12.59
CA GLU A 20 -1.38 16.06 12.92
C GLU A 20 -1.40 16.39 14.42
N LEU A 21 -0.24 16.34 15.09
CA LEU A 21 -0.14 16.68 16.52
C LEU A 21 0.43 18.10 16.66
N ARG A 22 -0.43 19.12 16.71
CA ARG A 22 -0.04 20.53 16.83
C ARG A 22 -0.46 21.14 18.17
N ARG A 23 0.49 21.75 18.88
CA ARG A 23 0.19 22.75 19.89
C ARG A 23 -0.44 23.98 19.22
N ARG A 24 -1.57 24.46 19.75
CA ARG A 24 -1.99 25.86 19.61
C ARG A 24 -1.72 26.57 20.92
N TRP A 25 -1.22 27.81 20.82
CA TRP A 25 -1.17 28.72 21.96
C TRP A 25 -2.49 29.50 22.02
N CYS A 26 -3.17 29.43 23.17
CA CYS A 26 -4.19 30.39 23.57
C CYS A 26 -3.90 30.77 25.02
N SER A 27 -3.63 32.06 25.25
CA SER A 27 -3.68 32.66 26.59
C SER A 27 -5.16 32.78 27.03
N PRO A 28 -5.45 32.96 28.34
CA PRO A 28 -6.76 32.64 28.91
C PRO A 28 -7.87 33.66 28.58
N TRP A 29 -9.08 33.37 29.11
CA TRP A 29 -10.34 34.11 28.96
C TRP A 29 -11.12 33.84 27.65
N CYS A 30 -11.94 32.78 27.66
CA CYS A 30 -13.38 32.86 27.34
C CYS A 30 -14.10 31.52 27.56
N SER A 31 -15.32 31.56 28.08
CA SER A 31 -16.18 30.39 28.32
C SER A 31 -16.91 29.95 27.03
N PRO A 32 -17.31 28.66 26.90
CA PRO A 32 -17.96 28.16 25.70
C PRO A 32 -19.50 28.38 25.70
N PRO A 33 -20.09 28.68 24.53
CA PRO A 33 -21.50 28.40 24.24
C PRO A 33 -21.66 27.12 23.39
N GLN A 34 -22.77 26.42 23.60
CA GLN A 34 -23.20 25.26 22.81
C GLN A 34 -23.96 25.70 21.55
N VAL A 35 -23.85 24.98 20.42
CA VAL A 35 -24.92 24.88 19.41
C VAL A 35 -24.93 23.47 18.84
N ASN A 36 -26.12 22.89 18.67
CA ASN A 36 -26.32 21.53 18.14
C ASN A 36 -26.76 21.53 16.65
N MET A 37 -26.14 20.61 15.89
CA MET A 37 -26.72 19.74 14.87
C MET A 37 -27.97 20.18 14.07
N PHE A 38 -27.75 20.51 12.78
CA PHE A 38 -28.63 20.33 11.60
C PHE A 38 -27.80 20.73 10.34
N ASN A 39 -28.03 20.31 9.08
CA ASN A 39 -28.75 19.21 8.41
C ASN A 39 -28.15 19.07 6.97
N LEU A 40 -28.41 18.12 6.05
CA LEU A 40 -29.21 16.88 5.95
C LEU A 40 -28.58 15.97 4.86
N MET A 41 -28.87 14.66 4.86
CA MET A 41 -28.74 13.65 3.77
C MET A 41 -27.82 13.91 2.53
N SER A 42 -26.66 13.25 2.48
CA SER A 42 -26.09 12.58 1.28
C SER A 42 -24.69 11.99 1.53
N ASN A 43 -24.30 10.81 1.03
CA ASN A 43 -25.09 9.72 0.45
C ASN A 43 -24.34 8.37 0.57
N CYS A 44 -25.05 7.25 0.73
CA CYS A 44 -24.44 5.92 0.84
C CYS A 44 -24.22 5.28 -0.55
N CYS A 45 -22.97 5.23 -1.06
CA CYS A 45 -22.56 4.31 -2.15
C CYS A 45 -21.03 4.34 -2.50
N SER A 46 -20.14 3.91 -1.59
CA SER A 46 -18.68 3.96 -1.82
C SER A 46 -18.00 2.64 -2.23
N TRP A 47 -18.70 1.49 -2.17
CA TRP A 47 -18.12 0.16 -2.43
C TRP A 47 -18.49 -0.43 -3.79
N VAL A 48 -19.78 -0.43 -4.16
CA VAL A 48 -20.25 -0.80 -5.51
C VAL A 48 -19.56 0.06 -6.57
N SER A 49 -19.41 1.35 -6.27
CA SER A 49 -18.75 2.33 -7.14
C SER A 49 -17.25 2.06 -7.39
N LYS A 50 -16.56 1.18 -6.65
CA LYS A 50 -15.16 0.79 -6.99
C LYS A 50 -15.06 -0.19 -8.16
N LEU A 51 -16.11 -0.95 -8.45
CA LEU A 51 -16.22 -1.73 -9.69
C LEU A 51 -16.84 -0.92 -10.85
N GLN A 52 -17.14 0.36 -10.62
CA GLN A 52 -17.92 1.20 -11.53
C GLN A 52 -17.48 2.68 -11.57
N GLN A 53 -16.25 3.02 -11.15
CA GLN A 53 -15.78 4.41 -11.30
C GLN A 53 -15.61 4.73 -12.79
N PRO A 54 -16.18 5.84 -13.29
CA PRO A 54 -15.96 6.25 -14.67
C PRO A 54 -14.49 6.57 -14.90
N LEU A 55 -14.01 6.24 -16.10
CA LEU A 55 -12.65 6.50 -16.56
C LEU A 55 -12.35 8.00 -16.46
N ARG A 56 -11.47 8.40 -15.53
CA ARG A 56 -11.19 9.81 -15.26
C ARG A 56 -10.27 10.37 -16.33
N LYS A 57 -10.75 11.32 -17.13
CA LYS A 57 -9.95 12.04 -18.12
C LYS A 57 -9.13 13.11 -17.40
N ILE A 58 -7.80 13.08 -17.56
CA ILE A 58 -6.86 14.02 -16.94
C ILE A 58 -5.94 14.56 -18.03
N THR A 59 -5.92 15.87 -18.24
CA THR A 59 -4.96 16.52 -19.14
C THR A 59 -3.70 16.89 -18.36
N VAL A 60 -2.53 16.54 -18.87
CA VAL A 60 -1.22 16.83 -18.26
C VAL A 60 -0.35 17.61 -19.25
N LEU A 61 0.15 18.77 -18.83
CA LEU A 61 1.01 19.61 -19.65
C LEU A 61 2.48 19.28 -19.42
N VAL A 62 3.24 19.00 -20.48
CA VAL A 62 4.67 18.66 -20.44
C VAL A 62 5.49 19.80 -21.04
N VAL A 63 6.24 20.47 -20.17
CA VAL A 63 6.94 21.74 -20.42
C VAL A 63 8.37 21.72 -19.82
N GLY A 64 9.13 22.78 -20.05
CA GLY A 64 10.59 22.84 -19.80
C GLY A 64 11.36 23.15 -21.08
N LEU A 65 12.66 23.45 -20.95
CA LEU A 65 13.47 23.98 -22.05
C LEU A 65 13.60 23.00 -23.24
N ASP A 66 14.08 23.53 -24.37
CA ASP A 66 14.57 22.73 -25.49
C ASP A 66 15.69 21.77 -25.05
N LYS A 67 15.82 20.67 -25.80
CA LYS A 67 16.81 19.60 -25.57
C LYS A 67 16.71 18.90 -24.19
N ALA A 68 15.82 19.31 -23.27
CA ALA A 68 15.61 18.68 -21.96
C ALA A 68 15.07 17.24 -22.01
N GLY A 69 14.57 16.78 -23.18
CA GLY A 69 14.10 15.41 -23.39
C GLY A 69 12.63 15.16 -23.01
N LYS A 70 11.78 16.19 -23.12
CA LYS A 70 10.32 16.11 -22.84
C LYS A 70 9.63 14.99 -23.61
N THR A 71 9.73 15.05 -24.94
CA THR A 71 9.21 14.04 -25.87
C THR A 71 9.78 12.65 -25.61
N SER A 72 11.06 12.55 -25.24
CA SER A 72 11.70 11.28 -24.83
C SER A 72 11.06 10.72 -23.54
N CYS A 73 10.78 11.58 -22.55
CA CYS A 73 10.05 11.18 -21.34
C CYS A 73 8.64 10.68 -21.67
N VAL A 74 7.92 11.38 -22.55
CA VAL A 74 6.57 11.00 -23.00
C VAL A 74 6.58 9.66 -23.74
N ARG A 75 7.49 9.47 -24.72
CA ARG A 75 7.71 8.18 -25.41
C ARG A 75 8.04 7.05 -24.44
N GLY A 76 8.88 7.31 -23.44
CA GLY A 76 9.21 6.35 -22.38
C GLY A 76 8.00 5.97 -21.50
N MET A 77 7.13 6.93 -21.14
CA MET A 77 5.88 6.63 -20.43
C MET A 77 4.90 5.82 -21.28
N LEU A 78 4.83 6.11 -22.59
CA LEU A 78 4.04 5.38 -23.58
C LEU A 78 4.61 3.99 -23.94
N ARG A 79 5.84 3.67 -23.51
CA ARG A 79 6.58 2.45 -23.87
C ARG A 79 6.86 2.34 -25.38
N VAL A 80 7.05 3.47 -26.05
CA VAL A 80 7.54 3.52 -27.44
C VAL A 80 9.07 3.39 -27.41
N PRO A 81 9.69 2.63 -28.33
CA PRO A 81 11.14 2.55 -28.43
C PRO A 81 11.85 3.92 -28.49
N PRO A 82 13.05 4.04 -27.91
CA PRO A 82 13.95 5.15 -28.22
C PRO A 82 14.30 5.12 -29.72
N GLY A 83 14.58 6.30 -30.24
CA GLY A 83 14.90 6.59 -31.64
C GLY A 83 15.01 8.11 -31.77
N ASP A 84 15.45 8.61 -32.93
CA ASP A 84 15.73 10.04 -33.07
C ASP A 84 14.48 10.90 -32.89
N VAL A 85 14.65 11.99 -32.15
CA VAL A 85 13.60 12.97 -31.85
C VAL A 85 14.16 14.37 -32.12
N GLY A 86 13.73 14.96 -33.23
CA GLY A 86 14.01 16.35 -33.56
C GLY A 86 13.30 17.35 -32.64
N PRO A 87 13.54 18.67 -32.81
CA PRO A 87 12.86 19.71 -32.04
C PRO A 87 11.33 19.64 -32.20
N THR A 88 10.61 19.64 -31.09
CA THR A 88 9.14 19.68 -31.10
C THR A 88 8.65 21.09 -31.45
N HIS A 89 8.01 21.23 -32.61
CA HIS A 89 7.31 22.46 -33.00
C HIS A 89 5.83 22.37 -32.55
N GLY A 90 5.32 23.41 -31.88
CA GLY A 90 3.92 23.46 -31.41
C GLY A 90 3.62 22.56 -30.20
N CYS A 91 2.44 21.92 -30.21
CA CYS A 91 1.92 21.05 -29.15
C CYS A 91 1.57 19.66 -29.72
N VAL A 92 2.28 18.61 -29.32
CA VAL A 92 1.93 17.23 -29.64
C VAL A 92 1.01 16.68 -28.55
N ARG A 93 -0.18 16.19 -28.92
CA ARG A 93 -1.13 15.55 -28.00
C ARG A 93 -0.98 14.03 -28.05
N THR A 94 -0.97 13.34 -26.92
CA THR A 94 -0.94 11.87 -26.88
C THR A 94 -1.67 11.29 -25.67
N GLU A 95 -2.54 10.32 -25.91
CA GLU A 95 -3.38 9.70 -24.88
C GLU A 95 -2.75 8.41 -24.31
N LEU A 96 -2.66 8.32 -22.98
CA LEU A 96 -2.13 7.17 -22.24
C LEU A 96 -3.18 6.68 -21.24
N LYS A 97 -3.67 5.45 -21.42
CA LYS A 97 -4.53 4.78 -20.44
C LYS A 97 -3.66 4.16 -19.33
N LEU A 98 -3.79 4.67 -18.10
CA LEU A 98 -3.02 4.22 -16.95
C LEU A 98 -3.93 4.00 -15.74
N GLU A 99 -3.97 2.77 -15.22
CA GLU A 99 -4.88 2.38 -14.12
C GLU A 99 -6.34 2.75 -14.44
N ASN A 100 -7.00 3.60 -13.65
CA ASN A 100 -8.36 4.09 -13.90
C ASN A 100 -8.42 5.49 -14.55
N TYR A 101 -7.31 5.92 -15.16
CA TYR A 101 -7.13 7.24 -15.78
C TYR A 101 -6.96 7.14 -17.29
N LEU A 102 -7.46 8.15 -17.98
CA LEU A 102 -7.18 8.43 -19.38
C LEU A 102 -6.40 9.74 -19.43
N VAL A 103 -5.09 9.65 -19.63
CA VAL A 103 -4.15 10.77 -19.47
C VAL A 103 -3.86 11.36 -20.84
N ASN A 104 -4.36 12.56 -21.12
CA ASN A 104 -4.02 13.31 -22.32
C ASN A 104 -2.77 14.15 -22.03
N MET A 105 -1.61 13.73 -22.55
CA MET A 105 -0.34 14.44 -22.40
C MET A 105 -0.17 15.46 -23.53
N LEU A 106 0.19 16.68 -23.18
CA LEU A 106 0.45 17.80 -24.09
C LEU A 106 1.97 18.08 -24.08
N ASP A 107 2.71 17.61 -25.07
CA ASP A 107 4.15 17.84 -25.18
C ASP A 107 4.43 19.11 -25.99
N MET A 108 4.96 20.13 -25.31
CA MET A 108 5.16 21.46 -25.89
C MET A 108 6.56 21.65 -26.46
N GLY A 109 6.67 22.46 -27.51
CA GLY A 109 7.95 23.03 -27.93
C GLY A 109 8.67 23.79 -26.81
N GLY A 110 9.99 23.68 -26.74
CA GLY A 110 10.81 24.26 -25.66
C GLY A 110 11.79 25.36 -26.08
N ALA A 111 11.95 25.63 -27.38
CA ALA A 111 12.85 26.66 -27.87
C ALA A 111 12.31 28.07 -27.54
N PRO A 112 13.17 29.09 -27.38
CA PRO A 112 12.78 30.44 -26.97
C PRO A 112 11.55 30.98 -27.72
N GLU A 113 11.54 30.87 -29.05
CA GLU A 113 10.45 31.39 -29.89
C GLU A 113 9.07 30.80 -29.55
N VAL A 114 9.01 29.51 -29.17
CA VAL A 114 7.75 28.76 -29.00
C VAL A 114 7.28 28.66 -27.55
N ARG A 115 8.09 29.05 -26.55
CA ARG A 115 7.73 28.99 -25.12
C ARG A 115 6.45 29.78 -24.78
N GLY A 116 6.16 30.86 -25.52
CA GLY A 116 4.93 31.64 -25.33
C GLY A 116 3.64 30.81 -25.44
N SER A 117 3.63 29.79 -26.32
CA SER A 117 2.48 28.92 -26.57
C SER A 117 2.01 28.12 -25.33
N TRP A 118 2.89 27.90 -24.34
CA TRP A 118 2.53 27.19 -23.10
C TRP A 118 1.32 27.83 -22.41
N ARG A 119 1.19 29.16 -22.52
CA ARG A 119 0.12 29.98 -21.92
C ARG A 119 -1.28 29.62 -22.41
N GLU A 120 -1.42 29.13 -23.64
CA GLU A 120 -2.70 28.67 -24.18
C GLU A 120 -3.19 27.40 -23.48
N HIS A 121 -2.27 26.49 -23.15
CA HIS A 121 -2.59 25.17 -22.61
C HIS A 121 -2.67 25.13 -21.07
N TYR A 122 -2.25 26.20 -20.37
CA TYR A 122 -2.39 26.33 -18.91
C TYR A 122 -3.85 26.19 -18.42
N GLY A 123 -4.83 26.53 -19.27
CA GLY A 123 -6.25 26.37 -18.93
C GLY A 123 -6.71 24.90 -18.89
N GLU A 124 -6.40 24.13 -19.94
CA GLU A 124 -6.83 22.73 -20.07
C GLU A 124 -6.04 21.73 -19.20
N ALA A 125 -4.82 22.08 -18.78
CA ALA A 125 -4.00 21.26 -17.89
C ALA A 125 -4.62 21.09 -16.50
N HIS A 126 -4.68 19.85 -15.99
CA HIS A 126 -5.06 19.53 -14.61
C HIS A 126 -3.83 19.45 -13.69
N GLY A 127 -2.68 19.07 -14.24
CA GLY A 127 -1.38 19.00 -13.58
C GLY A 127 -0.25 19.17 -14.60
N ILE A 128 0.97 19.40 -14.12
CA ILE A 128 2.11 19.81 -14.96
C ILE A 128 3.30 18.88 -14.73
N ILE A 129 4.00 18.54 -15.82
CA ILE A 129 5.31 17.89 -15.83
C ILE A 129 6.32 18.91 -16.37
N PHE A 130 7.31 19.28 -15.56
CA PHE A 130 8.38 20.19 -15.95
C PHE A 130 9.69 19.42 -16.03
N VAL A 131 10.25 19.27 -17.23
CA VAL A 131 11.44 18.45 -17.48
C VAL A 131 12.69 19.32 -17.53
N VAL A 132 13.69 18.92 -16.76
CA VAL A 132 14.98 19.61 -16.61
C VAL A 132 16.09 18.71 -17.11
N ASP A 133 17.02 19.23 -17.91
CA ASP A 133 18.29 18.53 -18.18
C ASP A 133 19.21 18.70 -16.98
N SER A 134 19.31 17.67 -16.13
CA SER A 134 20.12 17.72 -14.92
C SER A 134 21.61 17.92 -15.20
N SER A 135 22.08 17.60 -16.41
CA SER A 135 23.49 17.78 -16.80
C SER A 135 23.84 19.19 -17.27
N ASP A 136 22.84 20.00 -17.61
CA ASP A 136 22.99 21.33 -18.20
C ASP A 136 23.08 22.40 -17.09
N ARG A 137 24.17 22.35 -16.32
CA ARG A 137 24.38 23.29 -15.19
C ARG A 137 24.42 24.76 -15.64
N GLN A 138 24.80 25.04 -16.88
CA GLN A 138 24.86 26.40 -17.44
C GLN A 138 23.46 27.02 -17.62
N ARG A 139 22.50 26.28 -18.21
CA ARG A 139 21.14 26.81 -18.43
C ARG A 139 20.22 26.75 -17.21
N MET A 140 20.71 26.36 -16.02
CA MET A 140 19.91 26.33 -14.79
C MET A 140 19.28 27.68 -14.41
N LYS A 141 19.91 28.81 -14.77
CA LYS A 141 19.31 30.14 -14.61
C LYS A 141 18.06 30.31 -15.48
N GLU A 142 18.15 29.95 -16.76
CA GLU A 142 17.05 29.97 -17.71
C GLU A 142 15.92 28.98 -17.32
N VAL A 143 16.28 27.79 -16.81
CA VAL A 143 15.34 26.81 -16.24
C VAL A 143 14.56 27.44 -15.07
N LYS A 144 15.24 28.15 -14.17
CA LYS A 144 14.64 28.83 -13.02
C LYS A 144 13.70 29.95 -13.46
N GLU A 145 14.11 30.78 -14.40
CA GLU A 145 13.31 31.89 -14.94
C GLU A 145 12.03 31.38 -15.63
N ALA A 146 12.15 30.34 -16.46
CA ALA A 146 10.99 29.69 -17.10
C ALA A 146 10.04 29.04 -16.08
N LEU A 147 10.56 28.43 -15.02
CA LEU A 147 9.73 27.83 -13.96
C LEU A 147 9.05 28.90 -13.08
N VAL A 148 9.71 30.03 -12.85
CA VAL A 148 9.14 31.19 -12.12
C VAL A 148 7.98 31.80 -12.90
N ASP A 149 8.11 32.02 -14.20
CA ASP A 149 7.02 32.53 -15.05
C ASP A 149 5.83 31.56 -15.09
N LEU A 150 6.12 30.26 -15.29
CA LEU A 150 5.14 29.18 -15.28
C LEU A 150 4.32 29.15 -13.97
N LEU A 151 4.98 29.14 -12.81
CA LEU A 151 4.32 29.01 -11.50
C LEU A 151 3.63 30.28 -11.01
N LYS A 152 4.05 31.47 -11.46
CA LYS A 152 3.35 32.74 -11.19
C LYS A 152 2.00 32.83 -11.90
N HIS A 153 1.77 32.07 -12.98
CA HIS A 153 0.58 32.26 -13.80
C HIS A 153 -0.72 31.82 -13.08
N PRO A 154 -1.80 32.62 -13.07
CA PRO A 154 -3.01 32.33 -12.28
C PRO A 154 -3.80 31.10 -12.74
N ARG A 155 -3.62 30.64 -13.99
CA ARG A 155 -4.15 29.34 -14.46
C ARG A 155 -3.29 28.12 -14.05
N VAL A 156 -2.12 28.35 -13.45
CA VAL A 156 -1.15 27.31 -13.03
C VAL A 156 -1.08 27.17 -11.51
N ALA A 157 -1.04 28.28 -10.77
CA ALA A 157 -0.95 28.28 -9.30
C ALA A 157 -1.98 27.33 -8.65
N GLY A 158 -1.53 26.46 -7.75
CA GLY A 158 -2.34 25.42 -7.09
C GLY A 158 -2.55 24.14 -7.90
N LYS A 159 -2.18 24.08 -9.18
CA LYS A 159 -2.13 22.80 -9.93
C LYS A 159 -0.85 22.05 -9.55
N PRO A 160 -0.87 20.71 -9.37
CA PRO A 160 0.29 19.94 -8.96
C PRO A 160 1.37 19.88 -10.04
N LEU A 161 2.63 19.90 -9.60
CA LEU A 161 3.84 19.94 -10.40
C LEU A 161 4.68 18.68 -10.16
N LEU A 162 5.02 17.98 -11.23
CA LEU A 162 6.07 16.95 -11.26
C LEU A 162 7.30 17.54 -11.94
N VAL A 163 8.41 17.67 -11.23
CA VAL A 163 9.71 17.98 -11.83
C VAL A 163 10.40 16.67 -12.21
N LEU A 164 10.73 16.49 -13.49
CA LEU A 164 11.55 15.38 -13.96
C LEU A 164 12.99 15.86 -14.10
N ALA A 165 13.84 15.43 -13.16
CA ALA A 165 15.28 15.64 -13.21
C ALA A 165 15.86 14.60 -14.19
N ASN A 166 15.89 14.94 -15.48
CA ASN A 166 16.22 14.02 -16.57
C ASN A 166 17.73 13.98 -16.86
N LYS A 167 18.17 12.97 -17.62
CA LYS A 167 19.57 12.71 -18.02
C LYS A 167 20.51 12.37 -16.85
N GLN A 168 20.00 11.64 -15.87
CA GLN A 168 20.74 11.10 -14.71
C GLN A 168 21.76 10.00 -15.08
N ASP A 169 21.85 9.67 -16.36
CA ASP A 169 22.83 8.80 -17.02
C ASP A 169 24.19 9.50 -17.27
N LYS A 170 24.24 10.83 -17.21
CA LYS A 170 25.45 11.62 -17.40
C LYS A 170 26.17 11.88 -16.07
N ILE A 171 27.51 11.81 -16.10
CA ILE A 171 28.40 11.96 -14.93
C ILE A 171 28.15 13.26 -14.14
N ASN A 172 27.88 14.38 -14.82
CA ASN A 172 27.73 15.70 -14.18
C ASN A 172 26.28 16.05 -13.79
N ALA A 173 25.35 15.09 -13.85
CA ALA A 173 23.93 15.31 -13.58
C ALA A 173 23.66 15.74 -12.14
N LEU A 174 22.95 16.87 -11.98
CA LEU A 174 22.45 17.38 -10.72
C LEU A 174 21.52 16.39 -10.02
N LEU A 175 21.75 16.14 -8.74
CA LEU A 175 20.84 15.39 -7.89
C LEU A 175 19.61 16.23 -7.50
N GLY A 176 18.56 15.56 -7.02
CA GLY A 176 17.28 16.20 -6.68
C GLY A 176 17.40 17.29 -5.60
N ASN A 177 18.35 17.18 -4.67
CA ASN A 177 18.63 18.22 -3.66
C ASN A 177 19.34 19.45 -4.27
N GLU A 178 20.37 19.27 -5.11
CA GLU A 178 21.02 20.38 -5.81
C GLU A 178 19.99 21.18 -6.65
N LEU A 179 19.04 20.48 -7.29
CA LEU A 179 17.95 21.13 -8.03
C LEU A 179 16.97 21.90 -7.14
N ILE A 180 16.68 21.44 -5.91
CA ILE A 180 15.85 22.19 -4.94
C ILE A 180 16.52 23.51 -4.59
N GLU A 181 17.82 23.48 -4.29
CA GLU A 181 18.61 24.64 -3.87
C GLU A 181 18.77 25.64 -5.02
N ILE A 182 19.31 25.20 -6.17
CA ILE A 182 19.61 26.03 -7.35
C ILE A 182 18.35 26.69 -7.90
N LEU A 183 17.27 25.93 -8.10
CA LEU A 183 15.99 26.48 -8.58
C LEU A 183 15.18 27.15 -7.45
N SER A 184 15.61 26.98 -6.19
CA SER A 184 14.93 27.48 -4.98
C SER A 184 13.47 27.02 -4.88
N LEU A 185 13.23 25.75 -5.21
CA LEU A 185 11.89 25.19 -5.47
C LEU A 185 10.92 25.40 -4.32
N GLU A 186 11.36 25.19 -3.07
CA GLU A 186 10.51 25.33 -1.88
C GLU A 186 9.82 26.70 -1.82
N LYS A 187 10.56 27.79 -2.07
CA LYS A 187 10.02 29.15 -2.09
C LYS A 187 8.98 29.34 -3.20
N LEU A 188 9.26 28.83 -4.41
CA LEU A 188 8.37 28.98 -5.57
C LEU A 188 7.08 28.17 -5.42
N VAL A 189 7.20 26.94 -4.93
CA VAL A 189 6.11 25.99 -4.73
C VAL A 189 5.17 26.45 -3.60
N ASN A 190 5.73 26.94 -2.50
CA ASN A 190 4.95 27.53 -1.41
C ASN A 190 4.22 28.81 -1.84
N GLN A 191 4.85 29.65 -2.69
CA GLN A 191 4.21 30.84 -3.26
C GLN A 191 3.07 30.49 -4.23
N SER A 192 3.26 29.52 -5.12
CA SER A 192 2.22 29.09 -6.07
C SER A 192 1.13 28.21 -5.46
N ARG A 193 1.32 27.72 -4.22
CA ARG A 193 0.49 26.71 -3.53
C ARG A 193 0.34 25.39 -4.29
N SER A 194 1.22 25.11 -5.25
CA SER A 194 1.25 23.83 -5.96
C SER A 194 1.79 22.71 -5.05
N LEU A 195 1.26 21.49 -5.15
CA LEU A 195 1.99 20.32 -4.65
C LEU A 195 3.14 20.01 -5.61
N CYS A 196 4.36 19.77 -5.10
CA CYS A 196 5.53 19.45 -5.92
C CYS A 196 6.16 18.10 -5.55
N HIS A 197 6.66 17.38 -6.55
CA HIS A 197 7.53 16.20 -6.38
C HIS A 197 8.63 16.22 -7.45
N ILE A 198 9.81 15.72 -7.10
CA ILE A 198 10.96 15.60 -8.00
C ILE A 198 11.29 14.13 -8.18
N GLU A 199 11.32 13.66 -9.43
CA GLU A 199 11.70 12.30 -9.76
C GLU A 199 12.93 12.31 -10.70
N PRO A 200 14.07 11.72 -10.30
CA PRO A 200 15.24 11.58 -11.17
C PRO A 200 14.99 10.50 -12.23
N CYS A 201 15.30 10.75 -13.51
CA CYS A 201 15.07 9.82 -14.61
C CYS A 201 16.11 9.89 -15.74
N SER A 202 16.10 8.87 -16.60
CA SER A 202 16.98 8.75 -17.77
C SER A 202 16.19 8.35 -19.01
N ALA A 203 15.60 9.33 -19.69
CA ALA A 203 14.68 9.09 -20.81
C ALA A 203 15.34 8.50 -22.09
N SER A 204 16.66 8.36 -22.12
CA SER A 204 17.43 7.88 -23.28
C SER A 204 18.08 6.50 -23.07
N MET A 205 17.80 5.80 -21.97
CA MET A 205 18.44 4.51 -21.68
C MET A 205 17.84 3.34 -22.48
N ASP A 206 18.72 2.39 -22.78
CA ASP A 206 18.53 1.38 -23.83
C ASP A 206 17.57 0.23 -23.46
N LEU A 207 16.95 -0.37 -24.47
CA LEU A 207 15.87 -1.38 -24.39
C LEU A 207 16.24 -2.60 -23.54
N ARG A 208 17.54 -2.94 -23.44
CA ARG A 208 18.03 -4.11 -22.68
C ARG A 208 17.91 -3.97 -21.16
N ARG A 209 17.59 -2.78 -20.62
CA ARG A 209 17.34 -2.55 -19.18
C ARG A 209 16.02 -1.83 -18.91
N TRP A 210 14.90 -2.41 -19.36
CA TRP A 210 13.54 -1.89 -19.10
C TRP A 210 13.08 -2.02 -17.63
N SER A 211 13.75 -1.25 -16.77
CA SER A 211 13.50 -1.13 -15.33
C SER A 211 13.27 0.31 -14.86
N ASP A 212 13.39 1.32 -15.73
CA ASP A 212 13.20 2.74 -15.35
C ASP A 212 11.72 3.11 -15.18
N ARG A 213 11.09 2.46 -14.18
CA ARG A 213 9.73 2.73 -13.69
C ARG A 213 9.59 4.15 -13.12
N LYS A 214 10.66 4.96 -13.09
CA LYS A 214 10.76 6.28 -12.46
C LYS A 214 9.84 7.31 -13.10
N THR A 215 9.90 7.50 -14.43
CA THR A 215 8.98 8.40 -15.15
C THR A 215 7.51 8.05 -14.90
N LEU A 216 7.15 6.76 -14.97
CA LEU A 216 5.82 6.24 -14.63
C LEU A 216 5.47 6.24 -13.14
N ARG A 217 6.45 6.38 -12.23
CA ARG A 217 6.27 6.58 -10.79
C ARG A 217 5.98 8.04 -10.48
N GLY A 218 6.71 8.96 -11.09
CA GLY A 218 6.43 10.40 -11.08
C GLY A 218 5.04 10.70 -11.65
N LEU A 219 4.69 10.15 -12.82
CA LEU A 219 3.35 10.30 -13.39
C LEU A 219 2.27 9.75 -12.45
N ARG A 220 2.48 8.58 -11.82
CA ARG A 220 1.54 8.04 -10.83
C ARG A 220 1.41 8.89 -9.57
N TRP A 221 2.47 9.56 -9.13
CA TRP A 221 2.38 10.57 -8.08
C TRP A 221 1.51 11.75 -8.54
N LEU A 222 1.75 12.27 -9.75
CA LEU A 222 1.02 13.43 -10.29
C LEU A 222 -0.48 13.15 -10.44
N LEU A 223 -0.85 11.98 -10.98
CA LEU A 223 -2.26 11.57 -11.10
C LEU A 223 -2.93 11.42 -9.73
N ARG A 224 -2.19 10.97 -8.70
CA ARG A 224 -2.69 10.90 -7.32
C ARG A 224 -2.85 12.28 -6.68
N ALA A 225 -1.93 13.21 -6.95
CA ALA A 225 -2.04 14.60 -6.50
C ALA A 225 -3.26 15.30 -7.14
N VAL A 226 -3.43 15.17 -8.46
CA VAL A 226 -4.64 15.62 -9.19
C VAL A 226 -5.92 14.98 -8.64
N CYS A 227 -5.84 13.78 -8.07
CA CYS A 227 -6.98 13.07 -7.49
C CYS A 227 -7.38 13.47 -6.06
N LEU A 228 -6.60 14.31 -5.37
CA LEU A 228 -7.01 14.85 -4.06
C LEU A 228 -8.16 15.85 -4.24
N ASP A 229 -8.00 16.76 -5.21
CA ASP A 229 -8.86 17.92 -5.46
C ASP A 229 -9.50 17.86 -6.86
N TYR A 230 -9.72 16.64 -7.39
CA TYR A 230 -10.20 16.41 -8.76
C TYR A 230 -11.49 17.15 -9.13
N PRO A 231 -12.54 17.24 -8.28
CA PRO A 231 -13.75 17.99 -8.61
C PRO A 231 -13.46 19.47 -8.86
N ASP A 232 -12.66 20.09 -7.98
CA ASP A 232 -12.31 21.52 -8.04
C ASP A 232 -11.34 21.82 -9.19
N LEU A 233 -10.36 20.93 -9.43
CA LEU A 233 -9.48 21.00 -10.60
C LEU A 233 -10.26 20.86 -11.91
N CYS A 234 -11.23 19.94 -12.00
CA CYS A 234 -12.08 19.84 -13.19
C CYS A 234 -13.02 21.04 -13.33
N ALA A 235 -13.62 21.55 -12.25
CA ALA A 235 -14.47 22.75 -12.28
C ALA A 235 -13.67 24.00 -12.69
N ARG A 236 -12.39 24.08 -12.29
CA ARG A 236 -11.45 25.12 -12.71
C ARG A 236 -11.00 24.94 -14.16
N VAL A 237 -10.67 23.72 -14.61
CA VAL A 237 -10.32 23.46 -16.03
C VAL A 237 -11.52 23.76 -16.95
N MET A 238 -12.74 23.43 -16.54
CA MET A 238 -13.97 23.79 -17.25
C MET A 238 -14.32 25.29 -17.24
N ARG A 239 -13.63 26.08 -16.40
CA ARG A 239 -13.70 27.55 -16.34
C ARG A 239 -12.58 28.18 -17.19
N ASP A 240 -11.34 27.79 -16.92
CA ASP A 240 -10.12 28.31 -17.52
C ASP A 240 -9.93 27.86 -19.00
N GLY A 241 -10.53 26.73 -19.39
CA GLY A 241 -10.45 26.13 -20.72
C GLY A 241 -11.54 26.53 -21.71
N LYS A 242 -12.52 27.36 -21.31
CA LYS A 242 -13.54 27.87 -22.24
C LYS A 242 -12.95 28.93 -23.18
N ARG A 243 -12.66 28.53 -24.42
CA ARG A 243 -12.95 29.39 -25.58
C ARG A 243 -14.48 29.34 -25.80
N PRO A 244 -15.15 30.43 -26.23
CA PRO A 244 -16.60 30.40 -26.49
C PRO A 244 -16.93 29.43 -27.63
N LEU A 245 -18.00 28.64 -27.46
CA LEU A 245 -18.45 27.63 -28.43
C LEU A 245 -19.81 28.02 -29.02
N GLY A 246 -19.98 27.72 -30.32
CA GLY A 246 -21.14 28.11 -31.13
C GLY A 246 -22.44 27.34 -30.80
N PRO A 247 -23.56 27.73 -31.43
CA PRO A 247 -24.88 27.21 -31.09
C PRO A 247 -25.11 25.72 -31.41
N GLU A 248 -24.49 25.20 -32.48
CA GLU A 248 -24.78 23.87 -33.05
C GLU A 248 -24.56 22.69 -32.08
N GLU A 249 -23.52 22.74 -31.23
CA GLU A 249 -23.21 21.65 -30.30
C GLU A 249 -24.24 21.45 -29.20
N LYS A 250 -25.10 22.45 -28.91
CA LYS A 250 -26.16 22.33 -27.91
C LYS A 250 -27.21 21.31 -28.34
N GLU A 251 -27.55 21.27 -29.63
CA GLU A 251 -28.68 20.48 -30.13
C GLU A 251 -28.39 18.97 -30.14
N ARG A 252 -27.15 18.59 -30.48
CA ARG A 252 -26.71 17.18 -30.48
C ARG A 252 -26.82 16.50 -29.12
N ARG A 253 -26.63 17.24 -28.01
CA ARG A 253 -26.75 16.68 -26.65
C ARG A 253 -28.19 16.35 -26.27
N GLY A 254 -29.16 17.21 -26.60
CA GLY A 254 -30.57 17.02 -26.25
C GLY A 254 -31.23 15.76 -26.85
N LYS A 255 -30.64 15.23 -27.94
CA LYS A 255 -31.13 14.02 -28.64
C LYS A 255 -30.65 12.70 -28.01
N ILE A 256 -29.60 12.72 -27.19
CA ILE A 256 -29.02 11.50 -26.57
C ILE A 256 -29.70 11.18 -25.23
N GLU A 257 -30.13 12.18 -24.46
CA GLU A 257 -30.75 12.00 -23.14
C GLU A 257 -32.08 11.22 -23.22
N LYS A 258 -32.88 11.45 -24.28
CA LYS A 258 -34.25 10.93 -24.41
C LYS A 258 -34.35 9.42 -24.71
N SER A 259 -33.31 8.78 -25.24
CA SER A 259 -33.37 7.37 -25.65
C SER A 259 -33.17 6.38 -24.49
N ARG A 260 -32.74 6.85 -23.32
CA ARG A 260 -32.24 5.99 -22.23
C ARG A 260 -33.28 5.61 -21.17
N ASN A 261 -34.44 6.27 -21.12
CA ASN A 261 -35.44 6.11 -20.07
C ASN A 261 -36.65 5.22 -20.45
N LYS A 262 -36.45 4.15 -21.24
CA LYS A 262 -37.56 3.25 -21.66
C LYS A 262 -37.30 1.74 -21.49
N SER A 263 -36.46 1.32 -20.54
CA SER A 263 -36.24 -0.11 -20.25
C SER A 263 -35.59 -0.40 -18.90
N LYS A 264 -36.32 -0.22 -17.78
CA LYS A 264 -35.99 -0.90 -16.49
C LYS A 264 -37.10 -0.87 -15.42
N GLU A 265 -38.22 -1.50 -15.71
CA GLU A 265 -39.30 -1.68 -14.72
C GLU A 265 -40.03 -3.02 -14.97
N GLU A 266 -39.61 -4.11 -14.32
CA GLU A 266 -40.44 -5.31 -14.06
C GLU A 266 -39.76 -6.37 -13.14
N ARG A 267 -40.60 -7.01 -12.29
CA ARG A 267 -40.50 -8.34 -11.62
C ARG A 267 -39.58 -8.61 -10.39
N LEU A 268 -40.23 -9.23 -9.39
CA LEU A 268 -39.74 -9.86 -8.15
C LEU A 268 -40.49 -11.20 -7.93
N ALA A 269 -40.11 -12.16 -7.06
CA ALA A 269 -38.96 -12.26 -6.15
C ALA A 269 -38.16 -13.58 -6.35
N THR A 270 -38.29 -14.72 -5.65
CA THR A 270 -39.13 -15.17 -4.50
C THR A 270 -38.44 -16.39 -3.81
N ILE A 271 -39.01 -16.86 -2.67
CA ILE A 271 -38.82 -18.17 -1.97
C ILE A 271 -37.76 -18.22 -0.84
N LYS A 272 -38.06 -19.03 0.20
CA LYS A 272 -37.38 -19.17 1.51
C LYS A 272 -37.03 -20.64 1.84
N GLY A 273 -36.14 -20.85 2.82
CA GLY A 273 -35.93 -22.12 3.56
C GLY A 273 -34.64 -22.86 3.21
N HIS A 274 -33.98 -23.63 4.09
CA HIS A 274 -34.25 -24.01 5.49
C HIS A 274 -32.90 -24.28 6.23
N SER A 275 -32.86 -24.34 7.57
CA SER A 275 -31.67 -24.79 8.33
C SER A 275 -32.00 -25.20 9.77
N LYS A 276 -31.40 -26.29 10.29
CA LYS A 276 -31.43 -26.69 11.72
C LYS A 276 -30.17 -27.48 12.16
N MET A 277 -29.52 -26.95 13.21
CA MET A 277 -28.88 -27.59 14.37
C MET A 277 -28.50 -29.08 14.38
N CYS A 278 -27.23 -29.37 14.71
CA CYS A 278 -26.72 -30.18 15.85
C CYS A 278 -25.19 -30.41 15.69
N SER A 279 -24.37 -30.78 16.67
CA SER A 279 -24.33 -30.63 18.15
C SER A 279 -22.95 -31.16 18.62
N PHE A 280 -22.39 -30.68 19.73
CA PHE A 280 -21.10 -31.18 20.26
C PHE A 280 -21.24 -32.56 20.95
N ILE A 281 -20.30 -33.47 20.69
CA ILE A 281 -19.92 -34.57 21.61
C ILE A 281 -18.39 -34.69 21.61
N THR A 282 -17.80 -34.94 22.79
CA THR A 282 -16.34 -35.02 23.03
C THR A 282 -15.74 -36.39 22.65
N GLN A 283 -14.43 -36.42 22.42
CA GLN A 283 -13.72 -37.60 21.94
C GLN A 283 -13.31 -38.56 23.07
N HIS A 284 -13.96 -39.71 23.14
CA HIS A 284 -13.38 -40.94 23.70
C HIS A 284 -13.49 -42.06 22.65
N ASN A 285 -12.44 -42.87 22.51
CA ASN A 285 -12.43 -43.95 21.52
C ASN A 285 -13.33 -45.11 21.97
N ALA A 286 -14.38 -45.40 21.20
CA ALA A 286 -15.29 -46.51 21.48
C ALA A 286 -14.61 -47.89 21.51
N THR A 287 -13.45 -48.05 20.85
CA THR A 287 -12.63 -49.28 20.95
C THR A 287 -12.12 -49.53 22.36
N ASP A 288 -11.69 -48.48 23.04
CA ASP A 288 -10.97 -48.60 24.30
C ASP A 288 -11.96 -48.83 25.44
N VAL A 289 -13.15 -48.21 25.33
CA VAL A 289 -14.34 -48.52 26.16
C VAL A 289 -14.78 -49.97 25.99
N ALA A 290 -14.89 -50.47 24.74
CA ALA A 290 -15.26 -51.86 24.46
C ALA A 290 -14.29 -52.86 25.09
N ILE A 291 -12.98 -52.56 25.12
CA ILE A 291 -11.99 -53.42 25.74
C ILE A 291 -12.06 -53.33 27.26
N GLY A 292 -12.25 -52.13 27.83
CA GLY A 292 -12.47 -51.95 29.27
C GLY A 292 -13.64 -52.80 29.79
N MET A 293 -14.76 -52.79 29.09
CA MET A 293 -15.94 -53.63 29.41
C MET A 293 -15.62 -55.14 29.35
N LEU A 294 -14.88 -55.59 28.34
CA LEU A 294 -14.48 -57.00 28.21
C LEU A 294 -13.48 -57.45 29.28
N THR A 295 -12.57 -56.57 29.69
CA THR A 295 -11.60 -56.82 30.78
C THR A 295 -12.29 -56.79 32.15
N ALA A 296 -13.35 -55.99 32.31
CA ALA A 296 -14.25 -56.02 33.47
C ALA A 296 -15.19 -57.25 33.51
N GLY A 297 -14.94 -58.27 32.67
CA GLY A 297 -15.68 -59.54 32.69
C GLY A 297 -17.02 -59.53 31.96
N MET A 298 -17.43 -58.43 31.32
CA MET A 298 -18.69 -58.40 30.57
C MET A 298 -18.63 -59.34 29.36
N SER A 299 -19.69 -60.13 29.15
CA SER A 299 -19.76 -61.00 27.96
C SER A 299 -19.76 -60.17 26.67
N THR A 300 -19.18 -60.72 25.60
CA THR A 300 -19.16 -60.06 24.28
C THR A 300 -20.55 -59.68 23.78
N ARG A 301 -21.58 -60.48 24.10
CA ARG A 301 -22.99 -60.20 23.76
C ARG A 301 -23.60 -59.04 24.56
N ALA A 302 -23.10 -58.74 25.76
CA ALA A 302 -23.48 -57.56 26.52
C ALA A 302 -22.85 -56.30 25.89
N VAL A 303 -21.53 -56.32 25.66
CA VAL A 303 -20.79 -55.19 25.06
C VAL A 303 -21.33 -54.79 23.68
N THR A 304 -21.79 -55.76 22.88
CA THR A 304 -22.42 -55.47 21.57
C THR A 304 -23.76 -54.74 21.68
N ARG A 305 -24.52 -54.97 22.76
CA ARG A 305 -25.79 -54.27 23.03
C ARG A 305 -25.51 -52.88 23.58
N GLU A 306 -24.64 -52.80 24.58
CA GLU A 306 -24.26 -51.57 25.28
C GLU A 306 -23.70 -50.50 24.34
N LEU A 307 -22.84 -50.90 23.41
CA LEU A 307 -22.20 -49.98 22.46
C LEU A 307 -22.91 -49.92 21.09
N ASN A 308 -23.99 -50.69 20.89
CA ASN A 308 -24.68 -50.85 19.60
C ASN A 308 -23.71 -51.20 18.42
N VAL A 309 -22.81 -52.16 18.65
CA VAL A 309 -21.79 -52.59 17.67
C VAL A 309 -21.96 -54.08 17.37
N HIS A 310 -21.88 -54.44 16.08
CA HIS A 310 -22.07 -55.82 15.62
C HIS A 310 -21.06 -56.83 16.23
N PHE A 311 -21.53 -58.03 16.56
CA PHE A 311 -20.78 -59.06 17.29
C PHE A 311 -19.44 -59.45 16.66
N SER A 312 -19.37 -59.54 15.32
CA SER A 312 -18.11 -59.85 14.63
C SER A 312 -17.03 -58.77 14.83
N THR A 313 -17.42 -57.50 15.03
CA THR A 313 -16.48 -56.40 15.28
C THR A 313 -15.89 -56.48 16.69
N ILE A 314 -16.73 -56.71 17.71
CA ILE A 314 -16.27 -56.89 19.10
C ILE A 314 -15.42 -58.16 19.24
N SER A 315 -15.79 -59.26 18.59
CA SER A 315 -14.99 -60.50 18.55
C SER A 315 -13.62 -60.31 17.89
N ARG A 316 -13.54 -59.59 16.76
CA ARG A 316 -12.27 -59.25 16.10
C ARG A 316 -11.39 -58.33 16.96
N LEU A 317 -12.01 -57.36 17.65
CA LEU A 317 -11.32 -56.43 18.55
C LEU A 317 -10.73 -57.15 19.77
N GLN A 318 -11.52 -58.00 20.44
CA GLN A 318 -11.07 -58.80 21.58
C GLN A 318 -9.90 -59.72 21.20
N ARG A 319 -9.98 -60.34 20.02
CA ARG A 319 -8.92 -61.21 19.49
C ARG A 319 -7.62 -60.44 19.26
N ARG A 320 -7.67 -59.33 18.51
CA ARG A 320 -6.51 -58.47 18.23
C ARG A 320 -5.84 -57.99 19.52
N PHE A 321 -6.63 -57.68 20.56
CA PHE A 321 -6.09 -57.23 21.84
C PHE A 321 -5.41 -58.36 22.63
N ARG A 322 -5.95 -59.59 22.60
CA ARG A 322 -5.28 -60.76 23.19
C ARG A 322 -3.97 -61.12 22.46
N GLU A 323 -3.94 -60.95 21.14
CA GLU A 323 -2.79 -61.28 20.29
C GLU A 323 -1.67 -60.21 20.33
N PHE A 324 -2.02 -58.93 20.43
CA PHE A 324 -1.07 -57.80 20.24
C PHE A 324 -1.12 -56.72 21.33
N GLY A 325 -1.91 -56.89 22.40
CA GLY A 325 -1.98 -55.95 23.54
C GLY A 325 -2.49 -54.54 23.21
N SER A 326 -3.00 -54.28 22.00
CA SER A 326 -3.30 -52.92 21.52
C SER A 326 -4.63 -52.81 20.78
N THR A 327 -5.36 -51.72 21.07
CA THR A 327 -6.57 -51.33 20.34
C THR A 327 -6.26 -50.61 19.02
N SER A 328 -5.01 -50.21 18.79
CA SER A 328 -4.59 -49.44 17.61
C SER A 328 -4.86 -50.16 16.28
N SER A 329 -5.15 -49.39 15.24
CA SER A 329 -5.19 -49.87 13.86
C SER A 329 -3.78 -49.97 13.28
N TRP A 330 -3.49 -51.06 12.57
CA TRP A 330 -2.26 -51.20 11.78
C TRP A 330 -2.09 -50.06 10.76
N PRO A 331 -0.86 -49.64 10.42
CA PRO A 331 -0.61 -48.69 9.34
C PRO A 331 -1.17 -49.25 8.02
N HIS A 332 -2.21 -48.61 7.49
CA HIS A 332 -2.81 -49.04 6.22
C HIS A 332 -1.85 -48.73 5.05
N ASN A 333 -1.87 -49.56 4.01
CA ASN A 333 -1.21 -49.26 2.74
C ASN A 333 -1.69 -47.89 2.23
N ARG A 334 -0.77 -46.91 2.22
CA ARG A 334 -1.08 -45.56 1.78
C ARG A 334 -1.32 -45.57 0.27
N ARG A 335 -2.32 -44.80 -0.18
CA ARG A 335 -2.52 -44.52 -1.61
C ARG A 335 -1.19 -44.06 -2.24
N PRO A 336 -0.77 -44.63 -3.39
CA PRO A 336 0.48 -44.25 -4.04
C PRO A 336 0.60 -42.73 -4.25
N CYS A 337 1.83 -42.22 -4.10
CA CYS A 337 2.13 -40.81 -4.32
C CYS A 337 1.99 -40.46 -5.81
N VAL A 338 1.21 -39.42 -6.12
CA VAL A 338 1.05 -38.92 -7.50
C VAL A 338 2.28 -38.13 -7.98
N THR A 339 3.09 -37.61 -7.04
CA THR A 339 4.38 -36.95 -7.32
C THR A 339 5.56 -37.89 -7.02
N THR A 340 6.64 -37.74 -7.78
CA THR A 340 7.93 -38.40 -7.55
C THR A 340 8.80 -37.57 -6.60
N PRO A 341 9.88 -38.14 -6.02
CA PRO A 341 10.87 -37.37 -5.28
C PRO A 341 11.48 -36.22 -6.09
N ALA A 342 11.68 -36.40 -7.41
CA ALA A 342 12.17 -35.36 -8.32
C ALA A 342 11.15 -34.20 -8.46
N HIS A 343 9.85 -34.51 -8.59
CA HIS A 343 8.79 -33.50 -8.59
C HIS A 343 8.71 -32.76 -7.24
N ASP A 344 8.79 -33.46 -6.11
CA ASP A 344 8.78 -32.85 -4.77
C ASP A 344 10.00 -31.92 -4.59
N LEU A 345 11.21 -32.31 -5.03
CA LEU A 345 12.42 -31.49 -5.02
C LEU A 345 12.32 -30.26 -5.94
N TYR A 346 11.79 -30.42 -7.15
CA TYR A 346 11.57 -29.29 -8.08
C TYR A 346 10.56 -28.27 -7.52
N ILE A 347 9.46 -28.76 -6.93
CA ILE A 347 8.47 -27.93 -6.22
C ILE A 347 9.14 -27.18 -5.07
N GLN A 348 9.99 -27.84 -4.28
CA GLN A 348 10.75 -27.19 -3.20
C GLN A 348 11.68 -26.10 -3.74
N HIS A 349 12.49 -26.40 -4.75
CA HIS A 349 13.46 -25.45 -5.32
C HIS A 349 12.78 -24.19 -5.87
N LEU A 350 11.68 -24.34 -6.62
CA LEU A 350 10.90 -23.21 -7.15
C LEU A 350 10.40 -22.26 -6.06
N HIS A 351 9.92 -22.77 -4.92
CA HIS A 351 9.42 -21.91 -3.82
C HIS A 351 10.53 -21.44 -2.88
N LEU A 352 11.74 -22.02 -2.94
CA LEU A 352 12.92 -21.45 -2.29
C LEU A 352 13.43 -20.22 -3.06
N GLN A 353 13.40 -20.26 -4.40
CA GLN A 353 13.72 -19.14 -5.30
C GLN A 353 12.64 -18.04 -5.27
N ASP A 354 11.38 -18.38 -5.55
CA ASP A 354 10.23 -17.46 -5.52
C ASP A 354 9.35 -17.75 -4.29
N ARG A 355 9.70 -17.12 -3.17
CA ARG A 355 9.01 -17.25 -1.88
C ARG A 355 7.54 -16.79 -1.92
N LEU A 356 7.19 -15.92 -2.87
CA LEU A 356 5.85 -15.35 -3.06
C LEU A 356 4.97 -16.17 -4.00
N ARG A 357 5.52 -17.23 -4.63
CA ARG A 357 4.83 -18.05 -5.61
C ARG A 357 3.56 -18.71 -5.03
N PRO A 358 2.38 -18.48 -5.63
CA PRO A 358 1.18 -19.21 -5.24
C PRO A 358 1.31 -20.69 -5.58
N ALA A 359 0.95 -21.58 -4.64
CA ALA A 359 0.96 -23.03 -4.87
C ALA A 359 0.06 -23.44 -6.05
N THR A 360 -0.99 -22.67 -6.35
CA THR A 360 -1.85 -22.81 -7.54
C THR A 360 -1.10 -22.59 -8.86
N ARG A 361 -0.12 -21.68 -8.90
CA ARG A 361 0.67 -21.41 -10.11
C ARG A 361 1.68 -22.53 -10.39
N THR A 362 2.24 -23.13 -9.36
CA THR A 362 3.11 -24.30 -9.51
C THR A 362 2.28 -25.54 -9.87
N ALA A 363 1.14 -25.73 -9.21
CA ALA A 363 0.19 -26.81 -9.53
C ALA A 363 -0.27 -26.82 -10.99
N ALA A 364 -0.59 -25.64 -11.55
CA ALA A 364 -0.96 -25.52 -12.96
C ALA A 364 0.18 -25.81 -13.96
N ALA A 365 1.44 -25.85 -13.50
CA ALA A 365 2.65 -26.04 -14.30
C ALA A 365 3.36 -27.38 -14.04
N THR A 366 2.89 -28.20 -13.11
CA THR A 366 3.45 -29.53 -12.81
C THR A 366 2.46 -30.62 -13.19
N ILE A 367 2.90 -31.49 -14.09
CA ILE A 367 2.19 -32.69 -14.52
C ILE A 367 2.61 -33.87 -13.63
N ASP A 368 1.69 -34.79 -13.36
CA ASP A 368 1.90 -35.95 -12.49
C ASP A 368 2.16 -37.27 -13.23
N LEU A 369 2.34 -38.35 -12.47
CA LEU A 369 2.59 -39.70 -12.98
C LEU A 369 1.44 -40.30 -13.82
N HIS A 370 0.28 -39.63 -13.90
CA HIS A 370 -0.87 -40.04 -14.70
C HIS A 370 -1.20 -39.00 -15.80
N ASN A 371 -0.23 -38.14 -16.13
CA ASN A 371 -0.35 -37.05 -17.11
C ASN A 371 -1.44 -36.01 -16.76
N GLN A 372 -1.80 -35.87 -15.47
CA GLN A 372 -2.75 -34.87 -14.99
C GLN A 372 -2.05 -33.72 -14.26
N ARG A 373 -2.73 -32.58 -14.08
CA ARG A 373 -2.18 -31.44 -13.32
C ARG A 373 -2.41 -31.65 -11.83
N ILE A 374 -1.34 -31.57 -11.02
CA ILE A 374 -1.46 -31.74 -9.56
C ILE A 374 -2.34 -30.66 -8.93
N SER A 375 -2.92 -30.97 -7.77
CA SER A 375 -3.67 -29.97 -7.00
C SER A 375 -2.74 -28.98 -6.26
N ALA A 376 -3.22 -27.76 -6.01
CA ALA A 376 -2.54 -26.81 -5.15
C ALA A 376 -2.36 -27.31 -3.70
N GLN A 377 -3.19 -28.25 -3.25
CA GLN A 377 -3.05 -28.91 -1.96
C GLN A 377 -1.95 -29.97 -1.98
N THR A 378 -1.69 -30.63 -3.12
CA THR A 378 -0.54 -31.54 -3.32
C THR A 378 0.76 -30.76 -3.18
N VAL A 379 0.89 -29.61 -3.88
CA VAL A 379 2.02 -28.68 -3.73
C VAL A 379 2.16 -28.23 -2.27
N SER A 380 1.05 -27.84 -1.63
CA SER A 380 1.06 -27.40 -0.23
C SER A 380 1.43 -28.51 0.77
N ASN A 381 1.14 -29.78 0.45
CA ASN A 381 1.58 -30.95 1.23
C ASN A 381 3.08 -31.17 1.07
N CYS A 382 3.60 -31.15 -0.16
CA CYS A 382 5.03 -31.25 -0.46
C CYS A 382 5.85 -30.19 0.29
N LEU A 383 5.46 -28.91 0.17
CA LEU A 383 6.15 -27.81 0.85
C LEU A 383 6.14 -27.97 2.38
N ARG A 384 5.04 -28.49 2.96
CA ARG A 384 4.96 -28.80 4.39
C ARG A 384 5.86 -29.98 4.81
N LYS A 385 6.10 -30.99 3.96
CA LYS A 385 7.15 -32.01 4.22
C LYS A 385 8.53 -31.36 4.28
N ALA A 386 8.80 -30.39 3.40
CA ALA A 386 10.05 -29.63 3.33
C ALA A 386 10.17 -28.50 4.40
N HIS A 387 9.35 -28.52 5.45
CA HIS A 387 9.27 -27.50 6.51
C HIS A 387 9.01 -26.05 6.03
N LEU A 388 8.49 -25.88 4.81
CA LEU A 388 8.07 -24.58 4.27
C LEU A 388 6.57 -24.36 4.57
N HIS A 389 6.27 -23.31 5.31
CA HIS A 389 4.90 -22.99 5.72
C HIS A 389 4.44 -21.65 5.13
N ALA A 390 3.21 -21.63 4.62
CA ALA A 390 2.53 -20.40 4.25
C ALA A 390 2.35 -19.50 5.49
N ARG A 391 2.94 -18.30 5.45
CA ARG A 391 2.83 -17.24 6.47
C ARG A 391 2.53 -15.90 5.80
N ARG A 392 2.13 -14.87 6.56
CA ARG A 392 2.09 -13.50 6.02
C ARG A 392 3.56 -13.02 5.83
N PRO A 393 3.91 -12.36 4.70
CA PRO A 393 5.21 -11.70 4.56
C PRO A 393 5.41 -10.65 5.64
N HIS A 394 6.67 -10.36 5.99
CA HIS A 394 6.96 -9.13 6.73
C HIS A 394 6.80 -7.93 5.78
N ARG A 395 6.28 -6.80 6.27
CA ARG A 395 6.14 -5.57 5.48
C ARG A 395 7.16 -4.54 5.99
N GLY A 396 8.32 -4.54 5.36
CA GLY A 396 9.42 -3.62 5.63
C GLY A 396 9.85 -2.91 4.35
N PHE A 397 10.71 -1.91 4.45
CA PHE A 397 11.36 -1.30 3.29
C PHE A 397 12.53 -2.17 2.81
N ASP A 398 12.83 -2.17 1.51
CA ASP A 398 14.06 -2.78 1.00
C ASP A 398 15.32 -2.11 1.62
N LEU A 399 16.08 -2.85 2.42
CA LEU A 399 17.25 -2.35 3.14
C LEU A 399 18.54 -2.63 2.38
N THR A 400 18.93 -1.69 1.52
CA THR A 400 20.26 -1.66 0.87
C THR A 400 21.40 -1.63 1.89
N ALA A 401 22.61 -2.07 1.51
CA ALA A 401 23.77 -2.10 2.40
C ALA A 401 24.08 -0.75 3.06
N VAL A 402 23.89 0.37 2.34
CA VAL A 402 24.02 1.72 2.89
C VAL A 402 22.93 1.99 3.94
N ARG A 403 21.67 1.64 3.68
CA ARG A 403 20.58 1.79 4.68
C ARG A 403 20.86 0.98 5.95
N ARG A 404 21.40 -0.24 5.83
CA ARG A 404 21.81 -1.07 6.98
C ARG A 404 22.95 -0.41 7.77
N ARG A 405 23.98 0.11 7.09
CA ARG A 405 25.09 0.84 7.74
C ARG A 405 24.59 2.04 8.53
N ASN A 406 23.84 2.94 7.90
CA ASN A 406 23.30 4.14 8.55
C ASN A 406 22.38 3.80 9.73
N ARG A 407 21.59 2.72 9.62
CA ARG A 407 20.78 2.17 10.72
C ARG A 407 21.66 1.69 11.89
N LEU A 408 22.70 0.91 11.60
CA LEU A 408 23.64 0.36 12.59
C LEU A 408 24.45 1.45 13.32
N GLU A 409 24.97 2.42 12.58
CA GLU A 409 25.66 3.61 13.11
C GLU A 409 24.75 4.40 14.06
N TRP A 410 23.50 4.64 13.65
CA TRP A 410 22.51 5.29 14.50
C TRP A 410 22.24 4.50 15.79
N ALA A 411 22.01 3.19 15.70
CA ALA A 411 21.81 2.38 16.90
C ALA A 411 23.02 2.42 17.82
N ASN A 412 24.25 2.33 17.29
CA ASN A 412 25.47 2.38 18.08
C ASN A 412 25.66 3.73 18.79
N ALA A 413 25.34 4.86 18.15
CA ALA A 413 25.35 6.17 18.81
C ALA A 413 24.34 6.28 19.97
N HIS A 414 23.16 5.66 19.82
CA HIS A 414 22.05 5.80 20.77
C HIS A 414 21.90 4.65 21.78
N ILE A 415 22.65 3.54 21.66
CA ILE A 415 22.55 2.35 22.55
C ILE A 415 22.95 2.63 24.01
N ARG A 416 23.77 3.68 24.23
CA ARG A 416 24.22 4.14 25.55
C ARG A 416 23.30 5.21 26.17
N TRP A 417 22.27 5.69 25.46
CA TRP A 417 21.37 6.72 25.98
C TRP A 417 20.55 6.24 27.18
N ARG A 418 20.56 7.03 28.26
CA ARG A 418 19.75 6.80 29.47
C ARG A 418 18.26 7.09 29.18
N LEU A 419 17.35 6.43 29.91
CA LEU A 419 15.90 6.61 29.77
C LEU A 419 15.43 8.07 29.94
N ALA A 420 16.16 8.88 30.72
CA ALA A 420 15.87 10.31 30.86
C ALA A 420 15.97 11.07 29.53
N LEU A 421 16.96 10.76 28.68
CA LEU A 421 17.11 11.37 27.36
C LEU A 421 15.94 10.97 26.45
N TRP A 422 15.61 9.67 26.41
CA TRP A 422 14.48 9.16 25.63
C TRP A 422 13.11 9.74 26.03
N ARG A 423 12.94 10.14 27.30
CA ARG A 423 11.73 10.84 27.78
C ARG A 423 11.67 12.30 27.34
N GLY A 424 12.79 12.90 26.92
CA GLY A 424 12.84 14.23 26.31
C GLY A 424 12.63 14.24 24.78
N VAL A 425 12.62 13.07 24.12
CA VAL A 425 12.43 12.97 22.67
C VAL A 425 10.94 12.97 22.34
N LEU A 426 10.49 13.97 21.56
CA LEU A 426 9.17 13.97 20.93
C LEU A 426 9.22 13.15 19.64
N PHE A 427 8.33 12.17 19.51
CA PHE A 427 8.17 11.35 18.31
C PHE A 427 6.90 11.78 17.56
N THR A 428 7.04 12.18 16.29
CA THR A 428 5.95 12.64 15.41
C THR A 428 5.96 11.84 14.11
N ASP A 429 4.79 11.35 13.69
CA ASP A 429 4.65 10.46 12.51
C ASP A 429 3.20 10.47 12.00
N GLU A 430 2.99 10.28 10.70
CA GLU A 430 1.65 10.20 10.09
C GLU A 430 1.22 8.74 9.85
N SER A 431 -0.05 8.42 10.10
CA SER A 431 -0.63 7.10 9.76
C SER A 431 -2.02 7.20 9.14
N ARG A 432 -2.41 6.13 8.45
CA ARG A 432 -3.58 6.08 7.56
C ARG A 432 -4.50 4.91 7.92
N PHE A 433 -5.58 5.23 8.62
CA PHE A 433 -6.70 4.32 8.86
C PHE A 433 -7.58 4.20 7.60
N SER A 434 -8.35 3.12 7.45
CA SER A 434 -9.19 2.90 6.26
C SER A 434 -10.37 1.96 6.56
N LEU A 435 -11.59 2.43 6.28
CA LEU A 435 -12.87 1.73 6.52
C LEU A 435 -12.94 0.30 5.97
N TYR A 436 -12.31 0.07 4.81
CA TYR A 436 -12.38 -1.21 4.12
C TYR A 436 -10.99 -1.80 3.97
N ARG A 437 -10.68 -2.82 4.79
CA ARG A 437 -9.48 -3.64 4.63
C ARG A 437 -9.66 -4.56 3.43
N ALA A 438 -8.92 -4.32 2.35
CA ALA A 438 -8.69 -5.36 1.36
C ALA A 438 -7.81 -6.44 2.02
N ASP A 439 -8.37 -7.61 2.32
CA ASP A 439 -7.72 -8.69 3.12
C ASP A 439 -6.34 -9.08 2.54
N GLY A 440 -6.15 -8.93 1.22
CA GLY A 440 -4.82 -8.82 0.62
C GLY A 440 -3.93 -10.01 0.96
N ARG A 441 -4.50 -11.22 0.87
CA ARG A 441 -3.99 -12.50 1.43
C ARG A 441 -2.74 -13.04 0.73
N GLN A 442 -1.79 -12.19 0.40
CA GLN A 442 -0.44 -12.58 -0.01
C GLN A 442 0.21 -13.40 1.10
N ARG A 443 0.88 -14.49 0.72
CA ARG A 443 1.60 -15.39 1.62
C ARG A 443 3.02 -15.58 1.09
N VAL A 444 3.94 -15.89 2.00
CA VAL A 444 5.28 -16.41 1.67
C VAL A 444 5.44 -17.83 2.19
N TRP A 445 6.19 -18.65 1.45
CA TRP A 445 6.59 -19.99 1.88
C TRP A 445 7.96 -19.94 2.54
N ARG A 446 7.97 -19.95 3.87
CA ARG A 446 9.20 -19.83 4.67
C ARG A 446 9.29 -20.86 5.78
N ARG A 447 10.52 -21.14 6.22
CA ARG A 447 10.75 -21.93 7.44
C ARG A 447 10.43 -21.10 8.69
N VAL A 448 10.46 -21.75 9.85
CA VAL A 448 10.50 -21.05 11.14
C VAL A 448 11.81 -20.24 11.23
N GLY A 449 11.79 -19.07 11.88
CA GLY A 449 12.96 -18.18 11.99
C GLY A 449 13.18 -17.24 10.79
N GLU A 450 12.96 -17.69 9.55
CA GLU A 450 13.23 -16.93 8.30
C GLU A 450 12.36 -15.64 8.09
N GLN A 451 11.72 -15.08 9.11
CA GLN A 451 10.76 -13.96 8.98
C GLN A 451 11.36 -12.67 8.39
N PHE A 452 12.59 -12.34 8.78
CA PHE A 452 13.26 -11.08 8.45
C PHE A 452 14.34 -11.24 7.36
N ALA A 453 14.46 -12.45 6.78
CA ALA A 453 15.30 -12.67 5.60
C ALA A 453 14.71 -11.93 4.40
N ASP A 454 15.55 -11.24 3.62
CA ASP A 454 15.14 -10.28 2.58
C ASP A 454 14.11 -10.87 1.59
N VAL A 455 14.30 -12.14 1.19
CA VAL A 455 13.39 -12.89 0.30
C VAL A 455 11.96 -13.10 0.84
N ASN A 456 11.72 -12.83 2.13
CA ASN A 456 10.41 -12.96 2.80
C ASN A 456 9.81 -11.59 3.20
N VAL A 457 10.48 -10.49 2.86
CA VAL A 457 10.00 -9.11 3.05
C VAL A 457 9.30 -8.65 1.77
N VAL A 458 8.18 -7.93 1.93
CA VAL A 458 7.46 -7.27 0.84
C VAL A 458 7.51 -5.76 1.08
N ASP A 459 8.02 -5.02 0.09
CA ASP A 459 8.30 -3.59 0.19
C ASP A 459 7.07 -2.77 0.63
N ARG A 460 7.20 -2.09 1.78
CA ARG A 460 6.22 -1.11 2.25
C ARG A 460 6.46 0.16 1.42
N VAL A 461 5.53 0.54 0.55
CA VAL A 461 5.70 1.73 -0.31
C VAL A 461 5.93 2.97 0.56
N ALA A 462 7.15 3.51 0.53
CA ALA A 462 7.52 4.69 1.31
C ALA A 462 6.60 5.88 0.99
N HIS A 463 6.10 6.52 2.04
CA HIS A 463 5.45 7.82 1.98
C HIS A 463 6.35 8.80 2.73
N GLY A 464 6.38 10.07 2.30
CA GLY A 464 7.47 11.00 2.60
C GLY A 464 7.66 11.24 4.09
N GLY A 465 8.86 10.95 4.60
CA GLY A 465 9.25 11.26 5.97
C GLY A 465 9.56 12.75 6.15
N SER A 466 8.55 13.61 6.06
CA SER A 466 8.66 15.04 6.33
C SER A 466 9.34 15.28 7.68
N ALA A 467 10.30 16.21 7.72
CA ALA A 467 10.87 16.73 8.95
C ALA A 467 10.15 18.03 9.29
N VAL A 468 9.63 18.15 10.52
CA VAL A 468 9.03 19.40 11.00
C VAL A 468 10.16 20.25 11.59
N TYR A 469 10.67 21.18 10.79
CA TYR A 469 11.58 22.21 11.28
C TYR A 469 10.78 23.25 12.07
N ALA A 470 10.84 23.15 13.40
CA ALA A 470 10.41 24.20 14.32
C ALA A 470 11.67 24.92 14.84
N GLU A 471 11.70 26.24 14.76
CA GLU A 471 12.92 27.07 14.78
C GLU A 471 13.76 27.01 16.08
N ASN A 472 13.31 26.30 17.11
CA ASN A 472 13.98 26.19 18.42
C ASN A 472 13.96 24.77 19.03
N ILE A 473 13.92 23.70 18.21
CA ILE A 473 13.96 22.31 18.71
C ILE A 473 15.08 21.51 18.01
N PRO A 474 16.04 20.91 18.75
CA PRO A 474 17.10 20.09 18.17
C PRO A 474 16.51 18.80 17.58
N VAL A 475 16.55 18.67 16.25
CA VAL A 475 15.99 17.54 15.52
C VAL A 475 16.88 16.30 15.69
N LEU A 476 16.35 15.26 16.32
CA LEU A 476 17.00 13.95 16.36
C LEU A 476 17.02 13.35 14.95
N ALA A 477 18.20 13.22 14.34
CA ALA A 477 18.36 12.61 13.02
C ALA A 477 17.71 11.21 13.02
N ARG A 478 16.70 10.98 12.17
CA ARG A 478 15.98 9.70 12.13
C ARG A 478 16.80 8.63 11.38
N PRO A 479 16.87 7.38 11.87
CA PRO A 479 17.46 6.29 11.10
C PRO A 479 16.56 6.02 9.89
N ALA A 480 17.06 6.32 8.68
CA ALA A 480 16.25 6.29 7.47
C ALA A 480 15.58 4.91 7.26
N TYR A 481 14.31 4.91 6.83
CA TYR A 481 13.54 3.70 6.55
C TYR A 481 13.43 2.73 7.75
N SER A 482 13.18 3.25 8.97
CA SER A 482 13.21 2.46 10.21
C SER A 482 11.95 2.59 11.07
N THR A 483 10.87 1.97 10.61
CA THR A 483 9.58 1.90 11.33
C THR A 483 9.69 1.10 12.63
N ASP A 484 10.60 0.13 12.66
CA ASP A 484 10.94 -0.66 13.84
C ASP A 484 11.62 0.16 14.95
N MET A 485 12.24 1.29 14.58
CA MET A 485 12.79 2.28 15.52
C MET A 485 11.81 3.40 15.89
N SER A 486 10.58 3.36 15.36
CA SER A 486 9.52 4.33 15.63
C SER A 486 8.55 3.83 16.73
N PRO A 487 8.44 4.51 17.88
CA PRO A 487 7.41 4.22 18.87
C PRO A 487 5.99 4.51 18.35
N THR A 488 5.82 5.54 17.54
CA THR A 488 4.52 5.98 17.00
C THR A 488 3.89 4.94 16.08
N GLU A 489 4.65 4.26 15.22
CA GLU A 489 4.17 3.10 14.44
C GLU A 489 3.52 2.03 15.33
N HIS A 490 4.08 1.74 16.52
CA HIS A 490 3.48 0.78 17.44
C HIS A 490 2.20 1.30 18.11
N VAL A 491 2.09 2.62 18.33
CA VAL A 491 0.84 3.23 18.83
C VAL A 491 -0.23 3.16 17.75
N TRP A 492 0.12 3.44 16.48
CA TRP A 492 -0.79 3.30 15.35
C TRP A 492 -1.22 1.84 15.12
N ASP A 493 -0.32 0.86 15.22
CA ASP A 493 -0.65 -0.57 15.15
C ASP A 493 -1.46 -1.05 16.36
N ALA A 494 -1.35 -0.41 17.53
CA ALA A 494 -2.24 -0.68 18.66
C ALA A 494 -3.65 -0.12 18.39
N LEU A 495 -3.73 1.14 17.96
CA LEU A 495 -4.98 1.85 17.64
C LEU A 495 -5.76 1.12 16.52
N ASP A 496 -5.08 0.69 15.45
CA ASP A 496 -5.68 -0.06 14.34
C ASP A 496 -6.23 -1.44 14.77
N ARG A 497 -5.61 -2.08 15.78
CA ARG A 497 -6.12 -3.33 16.37
C ARG A 497 -7.34 -3.08 17.23
N CYS A 498 -7.33 -2.08 18.11
CA CYS A 498 -8.48 -1.72 18.94
C CYS A 498 -9.70 -1.37 18.07
N ILE A 499 -9.53 -0.49 17.07
CA ILE A 499 -10.59 -0.14 16.10
C ILE A 499 -11.05 -1.38 15.32
N GLY A 500 -10.13 -2.27 14.95
CA GLY A 500 -10.42 -3.53 14.26
C GLY A 500 -11.10 -4.60 15.11
N GLN A 501 -11.18 -4.41 16.43
CA GLN A 501 -11.85 -5.30 17.39
C GLN A 501 -13.21 -4.76 17.88
N ARG A 502 -13.57 -3.52 17.51
CA ARG A 502 -14.87 -2.93 17.86
C ARG A 502 -16.04 -3.68 17.23
N VAL A 503 -17.13 -3.77 18.01
CA VAL A 503 -18.42 -4.30 17.58
C VAL A 503 -19.48 -3.23 17.88
N PRO A 504 -20.16 -2.65 16.87
CA PRO A 504 -19.94 -2.83 15.44
C PRO A 504 -18.61 -2.23 14.94
N VAL A 505 -18.08 -2.79 13.84
CA VAL A 505 -16.92 -2.22 13.13
C VAL A 505 -17.36 -0.91 12.45
N PRO A 506 -16.57 0.18 12.50
CA PRO A 506 -16.93 1.45 11.86
C PRO A 506 -17.23 1.34 10.36
N ALA A 507 -18.47 1.60 9.97
CA ALA A 507 -18.95 1.45 8.59
C ALA A 507 -18.85 2.76 7.76
N ASN A 508 -18.76 3.91 8.41
CA ASN A 508 -18.62 5.22 7.76
C ASN A 508 -17.50 6.09 8.41
N ILE A 509 -17.09 7.16 7.71
CA ILE A 509 -15.94 7.99 8.11
C ILE A 509 -16.15 8.61 9.50
N GLN A 510 -17.38 9.01 9.86
CA GLN A 510 -17.66 9.63 11.15
C GLN A 510 -17.60 8.61 12.30
N GLN A 511 -18.09 7.38 12.10
CA GLN A 511 -17.90 6.30 13.06
C GLN A 511 -16.42 5.93 13.24
N LEU A 512 -15.63 5.98 12.15
CA LEU A 512 -14.18 5.72 12.22
C LEU A 512 -13.45 6.85 12.92
N ARG A 513 -13.89 8.10 12.74
CA ARG A 513 -13.41 9.27 13.49
C ARG A 513 -13.61 9.06 15.00
N THR A 514 -14.85 8.87 15.41
CA THR A 514 -15.22 8.72 16.82
C THR A 514 -14.51 7.53 17.45
N ALA A 515 -14.38 6.40 16.72
CA ALA A 515 -13.60 5.25 17.17
C ALA A 515 -12.09 5.55 17.31
N ILE A 516 -11.50 6.40 16.45
CA ILE A 516 -10.10 6.82 16.58
C ILE A 516 -9.92 7.75 17.78
N GLU A 517 -10.80 8.73 17.97
CA GLU A 517 -10.78 9.67 19.10
C GLU A 517 -10.94 8.92 20.44
N GLU A 518 -11.94 8.03 20.55
CA GLU A 518 -12.19 7.21 21.73
C GLU A 518 -11.04 6.23 22.02
N GLU A 519 -10.61 5.41 21.06
CA GLU A 519 -9.50 4.46 21.31
C GLU A 519 -8.18 5.19 21.64
N TRP A 520 -7.94 6.38 21.08
CA TRP A 520 -6.80 7.22 21.46
C TRP A 520 -6.88 7.67 22.92
N THR A 521 -8.07 8.03 23.43
CA THR A 521 -8.25 8.28 24.86
C THR A 521 -8.08 7.00 25.71
N ASN A 522 -8.55 5.85 25.23
CA ASN A 522 -8.47 4.56 25.94
C ASN A 522 -7.05 3.96 26.03
N ILE A 523 -6.15 4.21 25.06
CA ILE A 523 -4.77 3.68 25.10
C ILE A 523 -4.08 4.08 26.41
N PRO A 524 -3.70 3.14 27.31
CA PRO A 524 -3.11 3.50 28.59
C PRO A 524 -1.77 4.21 28.43
N GLN A 525 -1.49 5.23 29.24
CA GLN A 525 -0.20 5.93 29.21
C GLN A 525 0.97 4.99 29.52
N ALA A 526 0.73 3.92 30.30
CA ALA A 526 1.67 2.82 30.52
C ALA A 526 2.15 2.16 29.21
N THR A 527 1.28 2.03 28.20
CA THR A 527 1.64 1.49 26.87
C THR A 527 2.65 2.39 26.17
N ILE A 528 2.39 3.70 26.13
CA ILE A 528 3.30 4.70 25.53
C ILE A 528 4.64 4.72 26.28
N ASN A 529 4.60 4.74 27.62
CA ASN A 529 5.79 4.67 28.46
C ASN A 529 6.60 3.40 28.21
N ASN A 530 5.94 2.25 28.03
CA ASN A 530 6.59 0.97 27.72
C ASN A 530 7.25 0.95 26.34
N LEU A 531 6.69 1.66 25.36
CA LEU A 531 7.31 1.85 24.04
C LEU A 531 8.56 2.73 24.15
N ILE A 532 8.52 3.84 24.89
CA ILE A 532 9.71 4.68 25.15
C ILE A 532 10.78 3.88 25.93
N ASN A 533 10.38 3.15 26.97
CA ASN A 533 11.25 2.25 27.74
C ASN A 533 11.81 1.10 26.88
N SER A 534 11.24 0.80 25.71
CA SER A 534 11.76 -0.21 24.78
C SER A 534 12.93 0.28 23.92
N MET A 535 13.16 1.60 23.78
CA MET A 535 14.12 2.15 22.80
C MET A 535 15.52 1.53 22.91
N ARG A 536 16.09 1.38 24.12
CA ARG A 536 17.39 0.72 24.31
C ARG A 536 17.40 -0.73 23.79
N ARG A 537 16.30 -1.48 23.99
CA ARG A 537 16.13 -2.86 23.50
C ARG A 537 15.92 -2.93 21.98
N ARG A 538 15.40 -1.86 21.37
CA ARG A 538 15.34 -1.71 19.90
C ARG A 538 16.73 -1.46 19.31
N CYS A 539 17.52 -0.54 19.89
CA CYS A 539 18.90 -0.29 19.46
C CYS A 539 19.78 -1.54 19.59
N VAL A 540 19.63 -2.30 20.68
CA VAL A 540 20.31 -3.60 20.87
C VAL A 540 19.94 -4.59 19.76
N ALA A 541 18.65 -4.81 19.49
CA ALA A 541 18.19 -5.73 18.45
C ALA A 541 18.60 -5.29 17.03
N LEU A 542 18.66 -3.98 16.76
CA LEU A 542 19.09 -3.46 15.46
C LEU A 542 20.60 -3.62 15.25
N ARG A 543 21.38 -3.51 16.33
CA ARG A 543 22.81 -3.85 16.33
C ARG A 543 23.03 -5.35 16.11
N GLU A 544 22.28 -6.20 16.80
CA GLU A 544 22.31 -7.67 16.61
C GLU A 544 21.90 -8.08 15.19
N ALA A 545 20.97 -7.36 14.57
CA ALA A 545 20.57 -7.55 13.17
C ALA A 545 21.55 -6.92 12.14
N ASN A 546 22.69 -6.36 12.56
CA ASN A 546 23.63 -5.62 11.71
C ASN A 546 22.95 -4.56 10.82
N GLY A 547 21.96 -3.84 11.37
CA GLY A 547 21.17 -2.86 10.64
C GLY A 547 20.05 -3.41 9.75
N GLY A 548 19.85 -4.73 9.70
CA GLY A 548 18.68 -5.38 9.10
C GLY A 548 17.39 -5.14 9.90
N HIS A 549 16.27 -5.73 9.45
CA HIS A 549 14.98 -5.62 10.13
C HIS A 549 14.99 -6.28 11.51
N THR A 550 14.31 -5.65 12.48
CA THR A 550 14.11 -6.21 13.83
C THR A 550 12.68 -6.68 14.07
N ARG A 551 12.43 -7.25 15.26
CA ARG A 551 11.12 -7.80 15.66
C ARG A 551 10.10 -6.77 16.15
N TYR A 552 10.46 -5.49 16.18
CA TYR A 552 9.63 -4.39 16.67
C TYR A 552 8.85 -3.80 15.49
#